data_AF-A0A160T1G9-F1
#
_entry.id   AF-A0A160T1G9-F1
#
_cell.length_a   1.000
_cell.length_b   1.000
_cell.length_c   1.000
_cell.angle_alpha   90.00
_cell.angle_beta   90.00
_cell.angle_gamma   90.00
#
_symmetry.space_group_name_H-M   'P 1'
#
loop_
_entity.id
_entity.type
_entity.pdbx_description
1 polymer ?
#
loop_
_entity_poly.entity_id
_entity_poly.type
_entity_poly.pdbx_seq_one_letter_code
_entity_poly.pdbx_strand_id
1 'polypeptide(L)' 'MIEENPVVMLCGVMWHVVESGRASTVALCGRVLRDCRAHSRLKTVGRGNVCLGCLRAAGLDVGDET' A
#
# COMPACT_ATOMS: atom_id res chain seq x y z
N MET A 1 -12.63 5.91 -6.64
CA MET A 1 -12.97 4.95 -5.55
C MET A 1 -11.75 4.06 -5.37
N ILE A 2 -11.19 4.01 -4.17
CA ILE A 2 -10.10 3.06 -3.88
C ILE A 2 -10.73 1.67 -3.82
N GLU A 3 -10.25 0.75 -4.65
CA GLU A 3 -10.69 -0.65 -4.67
C GLU A 3 -10.57 -1.23 -3.25
N GLU A 4 -11.56 -1.98 -2.76
CA GLU A 4 -11.55 -2.55 -1.39
C GLU A 4 -10.32 -3.42 -1.08
N ASN A 5 -9.60 -3.85 -2.11
CA ASN A 5 -8.37 -4.63 -2.02
C ASN A 5 -7.29 -4.04 -2.94
N PRO A 6 -6.64 -2.94 -2.54
CA PRO A 6 -5.70 -2.24 -3.41
C PRO A 6 -4.46 -3.09 -3.73
N VAL A 7 -3.84 -2.78 -4.85
CA VAL A 7 -2.52 -3.33 -5.22
C VAL A 7 -1.47 -2.71 -4.31
N VAL A 8 -0.56 -3.56 -3.83
CA VAL A 8 0.58 -3.16 -3.03
C VAL A 8 1.88 -3.55 -3.72
N MET A 9 2.92 -2.73 -3.61
CA MET A 9 4.27 -3.03 -4.10
C MET A 9 5.25 -3.12 -2.94
N LEU A 10 6.07 -4.19 -2.92
CA LEU A 10 7.15 -4.38 -1.97
C LEU A 10 8.35 -3.53 -2.42
N CYS A 11 8.67 -2.51 -1.63
CA CYS A 11 9.83 -1.64 -1.84
C CYS A 11 10.79 -1.79 -0.66
N GLY A 12 11.98 -2.35 -0.91
CA GLY A 12 12.88 -2.79 0.15
C GLY A 12 12.25 -3.94 0.97
N VAL A 13 11.91 -3.67 2.23
CA VAL A 13 11.27 -4.63 3.16
C VAL A 13 9.82 -4.29 3.50
N MET A 14 9.28 -3.19 2.95
CA MET A 14 7.95 -2.69 3.30
C MET A 14 7.02 -2.69 2.09
N TRP A 15 5.77 -3.10 2.29
CA TRP A 15 4.73 -3.02 1.27
C TRP A 15 4.07 -1.64 1.26
N HIS A 16 3.82 -1.10 0.08
CA HIS A 16 3.19 0.22 -0.12
C HIS A 16 1.99 0.10 -1.04
N VAL A 17 0.89 0.80 -0.72
CA VAL A 17 -0.29 0.90 -1.60
C VAL A 17 0.06 1.77 -2.80
N VAL A 18 -0.41 1.38 -3.98
CA VAL A 18 -0.19 2.11 -5.23
C VAL A 18 -1.52 2.40 -5.94
N GLU A 19 -1.67 3.59 -6.52
CA GLU A 19 -2.92 4.02 -7.15
C GLU A 19 -3.15 3.36 -8.52
N SER A 20 -2.11 3.30 -9.36
CA SER A 20 -2.21 2.79 -10.75
C SER A 20 -1.63 1.38 -10.90
N GLY A 21 -1.55 0.62 -9.81
CA GLY A 21 -0.99 -0.73 -9.82
C GLY A 21 0.51 -0.72 -10.15
N ARG A 22 0.97 -1.68 -10.96
CA ARG A 22 2.40 -2.00 -11.20
C ARG A 22 3.20 -0.89 -11.89
N ALA A 23 2.53 0.03 -12.60
CA ALA A 23 3.18 1.14 -13.28
C ALA A 23 3.47 2.34 -12.35
N SER A 24 3.01 2.29 -11.10
CA SER A 24 3.13 3.42 -10.18
C SER A 24 4.59 3.61 -9.75
N THR A 25 5.09 4.83 -9.90
CA THR A 25 6.44 5.22 -9.45
C THR A 25 6.42 5.84 -8.05
N VAL A 26 5.23 6.08 -7.51
CA VAL A 26 4.99 6.71 -6.21
C VAL A 26 3.92 5.90 -5.48
N ALA A 27 4.16 5.64 -4.20
CA ALA A 27 3.20 5.04 -3.29
C ALA A 27 2.14 6.07 -2.89
N LEU A 28 0.99 5.59 -2.41
CA LEU A 28 -0.09 6.44 -1.93
C LEU A 28 0.35 7.36 -0.76
N CYS A 29 1.36 6.95 0.02
CA CYS A 29 1.97 7.80 1.05
C CYS A 29 2.94 8.88 0.52
N GLY A 30 3.08 9.04 -0.81
CA GLY A 30 4.00 9.97 -1.45
C GLY A 30 5.44 9.45 -1.57
N ARG A 31 5.74 8.24 -1.10
CA ARG A 31 7.09 7.66 -1.20
C ARG A 31 7.41 7.24 -2.64
N VAL A 32 8.57 7.66 -3.14
CA VAL A 32 9.07 7.21 -4.45
C VAL A 32 9.48 5.74 -4.38
N LEU A 33 9.03 4.97 -5.35
CA LEU A 33 9.22 3.52 -5.47
C LEU A 33 10.36 3.22 -6.45
N ARG A 34 11.60 3.13 -5.94
CA ARG A 34 12.80 2.90 -6.77
C ARG A 34 13.26 1.43 -6.80
N ASP A 35 12.93 0.65 -5.76
CA ASP A 35 13.39 -0.73 -5.56
C ASP A 35 12.22 -1.70 -5.37
N CYS A 36 11.24 -1.64 -6.27
CA CYS A 36 10.09 -2.53 -6.23
C CYS A 36 10.45 -3.94 -6.70
N ARG A 37 10.31 -4.93 -5.82
CA ARG A 37 10.69 -6.33 -6.09
C ARG A 37 9.50 -7.22 -6.44
N ALA A 38 8.32 -6.86 -5.94
CA ALA A 38 7.09 -7.63 -6.14
C ALA A 38 5.88 -6.72 -5.98
N HIS A 39 4.76 -7.13 -6.56
CA HIS A 39 3.44 -6.59 -6.28
C HIS A 39 2.50 -7.71 -5.82
N SER A 40 1.51 -7.36 -5.02
CA SER A 40 0.47 -8.28 -4.54
C SER A 40 -0.80 -7.48 -4.24
N ARG A 41 -1.77 -8.12 -3.60
CA ARG A 41 -2.99 -7.49 -3.10
C ARG A 41 -2.92 -7.34 -1.59
N LEU A 42 -3.49 -6.25 -1.06
CA LEU A 42 -3.49 -5.96 0.37
C LEU A 42 -4.01 -7.14 1.22
N LYS A 43 -5.12 -7.77 0.81
CA LYS A 43 -5.71 -8.92 1.52
C LYS A 43 -4.78 -10.15 1.57
N THR A 44 -3.91 -10.32 0.57
CA THR A 44 -2.96 -11.45 0.50
C THR A 44 -1.76 -11.24 1.41
N VAL A 45 -1.24 -10.01 1.49
CA VAL A 45 -0.07 -9.67 2.30
C VAL A 45 -0.44 -9.41 3.76
N GLY A 46 -1.66 -8.92 4.00
CA GLY A 46 -2.15 -8.51 5.31
C GLY A 46 -1.73 -7.08 5.68
N ARG A 47 -2.61 -6.36 6.38
CA ARG A 47 -2.41 -4.94 6.73
C ARG A 47 -1.16 -4.71 7.59
N GLY A 48 -0.81 -5.66 8.48
CA GLY A 48 0.36 -5.54 9.36
C GLY A 48 1.72 -5.44 8.65
N ASN A 49 1.77 -5.81 7.38
CA ASN A 49 2.99 -5.78 6.56
C ASN A 49 3.04 -4.55 5.62
N VAL A 50 2.00 -3.71 5.63
CA VAL A 50 1.83 -2.55 4.73
C VAL A 50 2.09 -1.25 5.48
N CYS A 51 2.68 -0.28 4.79
CA CYS A 51 3.00 1.02 5.34
C CYS A 51 1.75 1.68 5.94
N LEU A 52 1.81 2.04 7.22
CA LEU A 52 0.71 2.70 7.93
C LEU A 52 0.28 4.00 7.24
N GLY A 53 1.22 4.78 6.71
CA GLY A 53 0.90 5.98 5.94
C GLY A 53 0.08 5.68 4.68
N CYS A 54 0.37 4.57 3.99
CA CYS A 54 -0.43 4.11 2.86
C CYS A 54 -1.82 3.64 3.29
N LEU A 55 -1.93 2.94 4.42
CA LEU A 55 -3.21 2.49 4.95
C LEU A 55 -4.10 3.67 5.35
N ARG A 56 -3.54 4.69 6.02
CA ARG A 56 -4.25 5.94 6.35
C ARG A 56 -4.71 6.69 5.12
N ALA A 57 -3.82 6.90 4.16
CA ALA A 57 -4.16 7.58 2.92
C ALA A 57 -5.23 6.82 2.11
N ALA A 58 -5.29 5.50 2.25
CA ALA A 58 -6.32 4.67 1.63
C ALA A 58 -7.64 4.62 2.41
N GLY A 59 -7.72 5.19 3.62
CA GLY A 59 -8.88 5.03 4.51
C GLY A 59 -9.03 3.59 5.05
N LEU A 60 -7.94 2.84 5.13
CA LEU A 60 -7.90 1.42 5.56
C LEU A 60 -7.24 1.23 6.94
N ASP A 61 -6.80 2.34 7.53
CA ASP A 61 -6.43 2.50 8.92
C ASP A 61 -7.67 2.28 9.80
N VAL A 62 -7.73 1.12 10.47
CA VAL A 62 -8.70 0.90 11.54
C VAL A 62 -8.07 1.50 12.79
N GLY A 63 -8.21 2.82 12.90
CA GLY A 63 -7.91 3.56 14.11
C GLY A 63 -9.19 3.79 14.90
N ASP A 64 -9.47 2.85 15.80
CA ASP A 64 -10.21 3.00 17.06
C ASP A 64 -11.61 3.63 17.00
N GLU A 65 -12.63 2.76 17.07
CA GLU A 65 -13.89 3.09 17.76
C GLU A 65 -13.55 3.47 19.21
N THR A 66 -13.45 4.76 19.50
CA THR A 66 -13.67 5.28 20.87
C THR A 66 -15.14 5.70 21.01
#